data_AF-A0A0X3PB65-F1
#
_entry.id   AF-A0A0X3PB65-F1
#
_cell.length_a   1.000
_cell.length_b   1.000
_cell.length_c   1.000
_cell.angle_alpha   90.00
_cell.angle_beta   90.00
_cell.angle_gamma   90.00
#
_symmetry.space_group_name_H-M   'P 1'
#
loop_
_entity.id
_entity.type
_entity.pdbx_description
1 polymer ?
#
loop_
_entity_poly.entity_id
_entity_poly.type
_entity_poly.pdbx_seq_one_letter_code
_entity_poly.pdbx_strand_id
1 'polypeptide(L)'
;MLVQSTCLRVPGRALLVRAKRALSSDETYCMDLVKKADYYNYLCAIHLPPDHRRFACFLRAFNAEISQVVDRAPTRETANIRYRYWLDAIEAAFKDPSSTDILRSPVERELCWVSNLSSVRLMTSVPT
;
A
#
# COMPACT_ATOMS: atom_id res chain seq x y z
N MET A 1 55.38 33.46 8.53
CA MET A 1 54.36 33.04 7.54
C MET A 1 53.32 32.23 8.29
N LEU A 2 52.19 32.85 8.65
CA LEU A 2 51.07 32.23 9.35
C LEU A 2 50.10 31.67 8.32
N VAL A 3 49.90 30.35 8.33
CA VAL A 3 48.88 29.67 7.52
C VAL A 3 47.52 30.03 8.11
N GLN A 4 46.69 30.76 7.34
CA GLN A 4 45.32 31.05 7.74
C GLN A 4 44.48 29.78 7.66
N SER A 5 44.06 29.28 8.83
CA SER A 5 43.07 28.21 8.95
C SER A 5 41.73 28.67 8.37
N THR A 6 41.36 28.15 7.20
CA THR A 6 40.00 28.23 6.68
C THR A 6 39.13 27.23 7.43
N CYS A 7 38.36 27.71 8.40
CA CYS A 7 37.29 26.94 9.01
C CYS A 7 36.26 26.57 7.93
N LEU A 8 36.27 25.32 7.46
CA LEU A 8 35.17 24.73 6.69
C LEU A 8 33.92 24.71 7.58
N ARG A 9 33.06 25.71 7.38
CA ARG A 9 31.73 25.79 7.97
C ARG A 9 30.84 24.78 7.25
N VAL A 10 30.71 23.57 7.80
CA VAL A 10 29.69 22.60 7.34
C VAL A 10 28.33 23.25 7.63
N PRO A 11 27.49 23.53 6.62
CA PRO A 11 26.16 24.05 6.88
C PRO A 11 25.40 23.00 7.68
N GLY A 12 24.88 23.41 8.84
CA GLY A 12 24.18 22.54 9.76
C GLY A 12 23.16 21.70 9.00
N ARG A 13 23.24 20.38 9.17
CA ARG A 13 22.23 19.45 8.66
C ARG A 13 20.88 19.93 9.20
N ALA A 14 20.09 20.55 8.34
CA ALA A 14 18.67 20.71 8.61
C ALA A 14 18.15 19.29 8.83
N LEU A 15 17.84 18.95 10.08
CA LEU A 15 17.07 17.76 10.39
C LEU A 15 15.75 17.94 9.64
N LEU A 16 15.61 17.28 8.49
CA LEU A 16 14.34 17.11 7.83
C LEU A 16 13.48 16.29 8.80
N VAL A 17 12.75 16.98 9.69
CA VAL A 17 11.69 16.38 10.45
C VAL A 17 10.67 15.94 9.41
N ARG A 18 10.69 14.64 9.09
CA ARG A 18 9.75 14.05 8.14
C ARG A 18 8.36 14.27 8.73
N ALA A 19 7.59 15.17 8.12
CA ALA A 19 6.20 15.36 8.47
C ALA A 19 5.50 13.99 8.44
N LYS A 20 4.87 13.61 9.56
CA LYS A 20 4.10 12.37 9.63
C LYS A 20 2.92 12.53 8.67
N ARG A 21 2.90 11.77 7.57
CA ARG A 21 1.73 11.67 6.70
C ARG A 21 0.61 10.99 7.49
N ALA A 22 -0.55 11.63 7.59
CA ALA A 22 -1.74 10.97 8.09
C ALA A 22 -2.15 9.85 7.13
N LEU A 23 -2.40 8.66 7.66
CA LEU A 23 -2.90 7.52 6.90
C LEU A 23 -4.36 7.79 6.52
N SER A 24 -4.80 7.36 5.33
CA SER A 24 -6.22 7.35 5.02
C SER A 24 -6.94 6.31 5.88
N SER A 25 -8.26 6.40 6.00
CA SER A 25 -9.06 5.36 6.66
C SER A 25 -8.86 3.99 6.00
N ASP A 26 -8.74 3.97 4.66
CA ASP A 26 -8.60 2.75 3.87
C ASP A 26 -7.20 2.12 4.01
N GLU A 27 -6.15 2.94 4.03
CA GLU A 27 -4.79 2.49 4.31
C GLU A 27 -4.68 1.92 5.73
N THR A 28 -5.29 2.60 6.71
CA THR A 28 -5.30 2.14 8.11
C THR A 28 -6.02 0.80 8.22
N TYR A 29 -7.16 0.64 7.54
CA TYR A 29 -7.88 -0.63 7.49
C TYR A 29 -7.02 -1.77 6.92
N CYS A 30 -6.36 -1.53 5.77
CA CYS A 30 -5.50 -2.55 5.17
C CYS A 30 -4.33 -2.90 6.10
N MET A 31 -3.73 -1.91 6.75
CA MET A 31 -2.65 -2.11 7.70
C MET A 31 -3.08 -2.95 8.91
N ASP A 32 -4.26 -2.69 9.47
CA ASP A 32 -4.83 -3.45 10.57
C ASP A 32 -5.22 -4.88 10.16
N LEU A 33 -5.71 -5.06 8.94
CA LEU A 33 -6.02 -6.38 8.40
C LEU A 33 -4.76 -7.23 8.25
N VAL A 34 -3.68 -6.67 7.69
CA VAL A 34 -2.39 -7.36 7.57
C VAL A 34 -1.81 -7.65 8.95
N LYS A 35 -1.90 -6.73 9.91
CA LYS A 35 -1.44 -6.97 11.28
C LYS A 35 -2.11 -8.20 11.92
N LYS A 36 -3.39 -8.45 11.62
CA LYS A 36 -4.15 -9.60 12.12
C LYS A 36 -3.89 -10.88 11.34
N ALA A 37 -3.81 -10.79 10.01
CA ALA A 37 -3.73 -11.96 9.13
C ALA A 37 -2.29 -12.42 8.83
N ASP A 38 -1.33 -11.49 8.84
CA ASP A 38 0.07 -11.72 8.42
C ASP A 38 1.02 -10.78 9.20
N TYR A 39 1.19 -11.09 10.49
CA TYR A 39 1.91 -10.24 11.44
C TYR A 39 3.38 -10.03 11.06
N TYR A 40 4.08 -11.07 10.59
CA TYR A 40 5.50 -10.95 10.22
C TYR A 40 5.70 -10.00 9.05
N ASN A 41 4.85 -10.08 8.03
CA ASN A 41 4.96 -9.17 6.90
C ASN A 41 4.46 -7.76 7.23
N TYR A 42 3.52 -7.61 8.18
CA TYR A 42 3.20 -6.31 8.75
C TYR A 42 4.44 -5.64 9.37
N LEU A 43 5.23 -6.38 10.17
CA LEU A 43 6.47 -5.87 10.76
C LEU A 43 7.49 -5.45 9.69
N CYS A 44 7.60 -6.19 8.58
CA CYS A 44 8.45 -5.78 7.47
C CYS A 44 7.93 -4.51 6.77
N ALA A 45 6.62 -4.41 6.58
CA ALA A 45 6.00 -3.31 5.84
C ALA A 45 6.11 -1.96 6.56
N ILE A 46 6.06 -1.92 7.90
CA ILE A 46 6.15 -0.65 8.66
C ILE A 46 7.46 0.09 8.45
N HIS A 47 8.54 -0.62 8.09
CA HIS A 47 9.85 -0.04 7.80
C HIS A 47 9.97 0.53 6.39
N LEU A 48 8.99 0.29 5.51
CA LEU A 48 9.00 0.82 4.14
C LEU A 48 8.64 2.31 4.09
N PRO A 49 9.12 3.04 3.06
CA PRO A 49 8.64 4.40 2.75
C PRO A 49 7.11 4.42 2.58
N PRO A 50 6.43 5.56 2.83
CA PRO A 50 4.97 5.63 2.92
C PRO A 50 4.20 5.01 1.75
N ASP A 51 4.60 5.26 0.50
CA ASP A 51 3.88 4.73 -0.66
C ASP A 51 4.13 3.23 -0.87
N HIS A 52 5.37 2.80 -0.63
CA HIS A 52 5.75 1.39 -0.69
C HIS A 52 5.09 0.60 0.44
N ARG A 53 4.99 1.18 1.64
CA ARG A 53 4.27 0.62 2.77
C ARG A 53 2.78 0.50 2.46
N ARG A 54 2.16 1.56 1.92
CA ARG A 54 0.74 1.54 1.54
C ARG A 54 0.47 0.45 0.51
N PHE A 55 1.26 0.38 -0.56
CA PHE A 55 1.16 -0.66 -1.58
C PHE A 55 1.38 -2.07 -0.99
N ALA A 56 2.43 -2.27 -0.19
CA ALA A 56 2.72 -3.56 0.43
C ALA A 56 1.61 -4.01 1.40
N CYS A 57 1.05 -3.08 2.19
CA CYS A 57 -0.08 -3.37 3.07
C CYS A 57 -1.34 -3.69 2.28
N PHE A 58 -1.66 -2.93 1.22
CA PHE A 58 -2.77 -3.23 0.33
C PHE A 58 -2.66 -4.64 -0.28
N LEU A 59 -1.53 -4.95 -0.92
CA LEU A 59 -1.34 -6.22 -1.61
C LEU A 59 -1.50 -7.41 -0.66
N ARG A 60 -1.00 -7.26 0.57
CA ARG A 60 -1.11 -8.30 1.61
C ARG A 60 -2.52 -8.41 2.18
N ALA A 61 -3.20 -7.29 2.39
CA ALA A 61 -4.60 -7.26 2.79
C ALA A 61 -5.49 -7.96 1.74
N PHE A 62 -5.24 -7.68 0.46
CA PHE A 62 -5.91 -8.34 -0.65
C PHE A 62 -5.63 -9.86 -0.66
N ASN A 63 -4.36 -10.27 -0.52
CA ASN A 63 -4.02 -11.70 -0.45
C ASN A 63 -4.69 -12.41 0.74
N ALA A 64 -4.83 -11.73 1.88
CA ALA A 64 -5.54 -12.28 3.04
C ALA A 64 -7.04 -12.48 2.74
N GLU A 65 -7.70 -11.52 2.09
CA GLU A 65 -9.09 -11.66 1.65
C GLU A 65 -9.27 -12.85 0.69
N ILE A 66 -8.37 -13.01 -0.29
CA ILE A 66 -8.41 -14.12 -1.26
C ILE A 66 -8.19 -15.48 -0.59
N SER A 67 -7.21 -15.56 0.32
CA SER A 67 -6.88 -16.82 1.01
C SER A 67 -8.02 -17.30 1.91
N GLN A 68 -8.74 -16.36 2.54
CA GLN A 68 -9.84 -16.65 3.46
C GLN A 68 -11.16 -16.99 2.75
N VAL A 69 -11.23 -16.90 1.41
CA VAL A 69 -12.47 -17.17 0.66
C VAL A 69 -12.96 -18.59 0.89
N VAL A 70 -12.06 -19.58 0.79
CA VAL A 70 -12.43 -21.00 0.95
C VAL A 70 -12.88 -21.29 2.37
N ASP A 71 -12.17 -20.76 3.36
CA ASP A 71 -12.46 -21.00 4.78
C ASP A 71 -13.81 -20.40 5.22
N ARG A 72 -14.22 -19.30 4.59
CA ARG A 72 -15.48 -18.59 4.90
C ARG A 72 -16.68 -19.08 4.09
N ALA A 73 -16.44 -19.77 2.98
CA ALA A 73 -17.50 -20.21 2.09
C ALA A 73 -18.03 -21.60 2.48
N PRO A 74 -19.33 -21.77 2.72
CA PRO A 74 -19.90 -23.07 3.10
C PRO A 74 -19.89 -24.07 1.93
N THR A 75 -19.94 -23.61 0.69
CA THR A 75 -19.87 -24.45 -0.51
C THR A 75 -18.90 -23.89 -1.54
N ARG A 76 -18.50 -24.74 -2.48
CA ARG A 76 -17.61 -24.37 -3.59
C ARG A 76 -18.23 -23.29 -4.48
N GLU A 77 -19.54 -23.33 -4.67
CA GLU A 77 -20.28 -22.35 -5.46
C GLU A 77 -20.19 -20.98 -4.81
N THR A 78 -20.38 -20.88 -3.48
CA THR A 78 -20.22 -19.61 -2.76
C THR A 78 -18.79 -19.07 -2.85
N ALA A 79 -17.78 -19.95 -2.76
CA ALA A 79 -16.38 -19.56 -2.96
C ALA A 79 -16.16 -18.99 -4.37
N ASN A 80 -16.69 -19.65 -5.41
CA ASN A 80 -16.60 -19.19 -6.80
C ASN A 80 -17.26 -17.83 -7.01
N ILE A 81 -18.41 -17.56 -6.38
CA ILE A 81 -19.07 -16.25 -6.42
C ILE A 81 -18.15 -15.18 -5.83
N ARG A 82 -17.51 -15.47 -4.69
CA ARG A 82 -16.60 -14.54 -4.02
C ARG A 82 -15.31 -14.33 -4.82
N TYR A 83 -14.80 -15.34 -5.52
CA TYR A 83 -13.68 -15.17 -6.45
C TYR A 83 -14.06 -14.33 -7.67
N ARG A 84 -15.25 -14.58 -8.24
CA ARG A 84 -15.76 -13.79 -9.36
C ARG A 84 -15.90 -12.32 -8.97
N TYR A 85 -16.44 -12.04 -7.78
CA TYR A 85 -16.52 -10.70 -7.23
C TYR A 85 -15.17 -9.96 -7.26
N TRP A 86 -14.08 -10.61 -6.83
CA TRP A 86 -12.75 -9.99 -6.85
C TRP A 86 -12.19 -9.81 -8.26
N LEU A 87 -12.47 -10.73 -9.19
CA LEU A 87 -12.10 -10.56 -10.60
C LEU A 87 -12.81 -9.35 -11.22
N ASP A 88 -14.12 -9.23 -10.97
CA ASP A 88 -14.92 -8.11 -11.46
C ASP A 88 -14.43 -6.77 -10.86
N ALA A 89 -14.06 -6.77 -9.57
CA ALA A 89 -13.49 -5.59 -8.91
C ALA A 89 -12.15 -5.17 -9.52
N ILE A 90 -11.29 -6.12 -9.88
CA ILE A 90 -10.03 -5.87 -10.58
C ILE A 90 -10.31 -5.29 -11.96
N GLU A 91 -11.18 -5.91 -12.75
CA GLU A 91 -11.54 -5.43 -14.08
C GLU A 91 -12.09 -3.99 -14.03
N ALA A 92 -12.98 -3.71 -13.08
CA ALA A 92 -13.51 -2.37 -12.86
C ALA A 92 -12.41 -1.35 -12.52
N ALA A 93 -11.52 -1.69 -11.59
CA ALA A 93 -10.45 -0.80 -11.15
C ALA A 93 -9.42 -0.47 -12.24
N PHE A 94 -9.23 -1.37 -13.23
CA PHE A 94 -8.35 -1.13 -14.38
C PHE A 94 -9.07 -0.46 -15.55
N LYS A 95 -10.38 -0.66 -15.71
CA LYS A 95 -11.17 -0.04 -16.78
C LYS A 95 -11.46 1.43 -16.52
N ASP A 96 -11.85 1.78 -15.30
CA ASP A 96 -12.10 3.15 -14.89
C ASP A 96 -11.69 3.38 -13.42
N PRO A 97 -10.43 3.77 -13.18
CA PRO A 97 -9.91 4.02 -11.84
C PRO A 97 -10.42 5.34 -11.24
N SER A 98 -11.33 6.06 -11.89
CA SER A 98 -12.00 7.23 -11.33
C SER A 98 -13.38 6.89 -10.75
N SER A 99 -13.96 5.75 -11.16
CA SER A 99 -15.26 5.29 -10.68
C SER A 99 -15.17 4.74 -9.26
N THR A 100 -15.47 5.60 -8.27
CA THR A 100 -15.42 5.22 -6.84
C THR A 100 -16.79 4.75 -6.32
N ASP A 101 -17.87 5.03 -7.05
CA ASP A 101 -19.26 4.81 -6.63
C ASP A 101 -19.66 3.32 -6.47
N ILE A 102 -18.85 2.40 -7.01
CA ILE A 102 -19.13 0.96 -6.98
C ILE A 102 -18.33 0.25 -5.87
N LEU A 103 -17.33 0.91 -5.26
CA LEU A 103 -16.36 0.28 -4.36
C LEU A 103 -16.89 0.18 -2.92
N ARG A 104 -17.22 -1.04 -2.50
CA ARG A 104 -17.92 -1.30 -1.22
C ARG A 104 -16.94 -1.51 -0.07
N SER A 105 -15.76 -2.06 -0.34
CA SER A 105 -14.76 -2.39 0.68
C SER A 105 -13.56 -1.41 0.68
N PRO A 106 -12.89 -1.19 1.83
CA PRO A 106 -11.68 -0.38 1.89
C PRO A 106 -10.53 -0.92 1.01
N VAL A 107 -10.46 -2.25 0.85
CA VAL A 107 -9.43 -2.91 0.02
C VAL A 107 -9.65 -2.61 -1.47
N GLU A 108 -10.90 -2.56 -1.94
CA GLU A 108 -11.21 -2.15 -3.33
C GLU A 108 -10.84 -0.69 -3.62
N ARG A 109 -11.05 0.21 -2.65
CA ARG A 109 -10.61 1.61 -2.79
C ARG A 109 -9.10 1.74 -2.85
N GLU A 110 -8.37 0.93 -2.08
CA GLU A 110 -6.91 0.86 -2.19
C GLU A 110 -6.45 0.24 -3.52
N LEU A 111 -7.17 -0.75 -4.07
CA LEU A 111 -6.91 -1.29 -5.41
C LEU A 111 -7.02 -0.21 -6.48
N CYS A 112 -8.03 0.64 -6.38
CA CYS A 112 -8.21 1.80 -7.26
C CYS A 112 -7.12 2.88 -7.06
N TRP A 113 -6.68 3.10 -5.82
CA TRP A 113 -5.53 3.96 -5.56
C TRP A 113 -4.25 3.41 -6.21
N VAL A 114 -4.03 2.10 -6.13
CA VAL A 114 -2.86 1.43 -6.74
C VAL A 114 -2.93 1.46 -8.26
N SER A 115 -4.09 1.24 -8.88
CA SER A 115 -4.23 1.33 -10.34
C SER A 115 -3.89 2.73 -10.85
N ASN A 116 -4.33 3.77 -10.15
CA ASN A 116 -3.93 5.16 -10.41
C ASN A 116 -2.42 5.41 -10.22
N LEU A 117 -1.77 4.77 -9.25
CA LEU A 117 -0.33 4.89 -8.99
C LEU A 117 0.53 4.19 -10.05
N SER A 118 0.04 3.07 -10.59
CA SER A 118 0.72 2.24 -11.60
C SER A 118 0.93 3.00 -12.91
N SER A 119 0.00 3.89 -13.26
CA SER A 119 0.16 4.83 -14.38
C SER A 119 1.26 5.86 -14.18
N VAL A 120 1.78 6.03 -12.94
CA VAL A 120 2.64 7.17 -12.61
C VAL A 120 4.05 6.82 -12.11
N ARG A 121 4.31 5.74 -11.33
CA ARG A 121 5.61 5.73 -10.58
C ARG A 121 6.29 4.45 -10.08
N LEU A 122 5.76 3.24 -10.24
CA LEU A 122 6.36 2.08 -9.52
C LEU A 122 7.65 1.49 -10.11
N MET A 123 8.11 1.92 -11.29
CA MET A 123 9.33 1.35 -11.93
C MET A 123 10.56 2.26 -11.98
N THR A 124 10.50 3.53 -11.57
CA THR A 124 11.61 4.48 -11.81
C THR A 124 12.52 4.75 -10.61
N SER A 125 12.42 3.99 -9.52
CA SER A 125 13.23 4.25 -8.31
C SER A 125 13.88 3.01 -7.69
N VAL A 126 14.42 2.12 -8.52
CA VAL A 126 15.50 1.23 -8.06
C VAL A 126 16.83 1.94 -8.38
N PRO A 127 17.54 2.52 -7.39
CA PRO A 127 18.91 2.96 -7.64
C PRO A 127 19.77 1.70 -7.77
N THR A 128 20.30 1.48 -8.96
CA THR A 128 21.49 0.62 -9.18
C THR A 128 22.68 1.14 -8.42
#